data_AF-A0A367ISK9-F1
#
_entry.id   AF-A0A367ISK9-F1
#
_cell.length_a   1.000
_cell.length_b   1.000
_cell.length_c   1.000
_cell.angle_alpha   90.00
_cell.angle_beta   90.00
_cell.angle_gamma   90.00
#
_symmetry.space_group_name_H-M   'P 1'
#
loop_
_entity.id
_entity.type
_entity.pdbx_description
1 polymer ?
#
loop_
_entity_poly.entity_id
_entity_poly.type
_entity_poly.pdbx_seq_one_letter_code
_entity_poly.pdbx_strand_id
1 'polypeptide(L)'
;MPKSKRSTVVSLTQTDKKGREGKEKLIADVQECADNYGYLYLFSVKDMRNTYLKEIRNEFKDSRLFYGKNRVMAKGLGTTPESEYKDGLSEIAK
;
A
#
# COMPACT_ATOMS: atom_id res chain seq x y z
N MET A 1 28.62 4.63 -27.42
CA MET A 1 27.81 5.81 -27.76
C MET A 1 26.94 6.20 -26.59
N PRO A 2 26.99 7.46 -26.10
CA PRO A 2 26.01 7.94 -25.13
C PRO A 2 24.62 7.88 -25.79
N LYS A 3 23.65 7.21 -25.15
CA LYS A 3 22.26 7.21 -25.60
C LYS A 3 21.77 8.67 -25.69
N SER A 4 21.15 9.02 -26.81
CA SER A 4 20.52 10.33 -27.04
C SER A 4 19.75 10.78 -25.78
N LYS A 5 20.24 11.83 -25.12
CA LYS A 5 19.59 12.44 -23.95
C LYS A 5 18.67 13.55 -24.45
N ARG A 6 17.36 13.35 -24.31
CA ARG A 6 16.36 14.40 -24.56
C ARG A 6 16.32 15.35 -23.36
N SER A 7 16.02 16.63 -23.61
CA SER A 7 15.77 17.59 -22.53
C SER A 7 14.58 17.12 -21.70
N THR A 8 14.71 17.19 -20.37
CA THR A 8 13.63 16.90 -19.43
C THR A 8 13.25 18.20 -18.76
N VAL A 9 11.96 18.50 -18.67
CA VAL A 9 11.47 19.68 -17.97
C VAL A 9 11.62 19.42 -16.47
N VAL A 10 12.45 20.22 -15.80
CA VAL A 10 12.67 20.13 -14.36
C VAL A 10 11.73 21.11 -13.66
N SER A 11 10.86 20.61 -12.77
CA SER A 11 9.93 21.45 -11.99
C SER A 11 10.56 21.87 -10.66
N LEU A 12 10.42 23.14 -10.29
CA LEU A 12 10.89 23.71 -9.01
C LEU A 12 9.85 23.55 -7.87
N THR A 13 9.06 22.48 -7.91
CA THR A 13 8.03 22.20 -6.92
C THR A 13 8.64 21.79 -5.58
N GLN A 14 8.04 22.21 -4.47
CA GLN A 14 8.50 21.84 -3.12
C GLN A 14 8.22 20.38 -2.73
N THR A 15 7.45 19.64 -3.52
CA THR A 15 7.05 18.27 -3.19
C THR A 15 8.01 17.25 -3.78
N ASP A 16 8.64 16.49 -2.90
CA ASP A 16 9.51 15.38 -3.27
C ASP A 16 8.76 14.07 -3.52
N LYS A 17 9.37 13.21 -4.33
CA LYS A 17 8.85 11.87 -4.61
C LYS A 17 9.08 10.99 -3.38
N LYS A 18 8.01 10.39 -2.83
CA LYS A 18 8.09 9.46 -1.69
C LYS A 18 8.94 8.20 -1.93
N GLY A 19 9.20 7.84 -3.19
CA GLY A 19 10.19 6.83 -3.56
C GLY A 19 9.95 5.43 -2.97
N ARG A 20 11.05 4.76 -2.63
CA ARG A 20 11.07 3.40 -2.07
C ARG A 20 10.71 3.39 -0.58
N GLU A 21 11.19 4.37 0.17
CA GLU A 21 10.94 4.52 1.60
C GLU A 21 9.44 4.54 1.92
N GLY A 22 8.64 5.28 1.15
CA GLY A 22 7.18 5.30 1.34
C GLY A 22 6.50 3.95 1.11
N LYS A 23 7.08 3.08 0.28
CA LYS A 23 6.56 1.71 0.07
C LYS A 23 6.98 0.78 1.19
N GLU A 24 8.19 0.94 1.71
CA GLU A 24 8.70 0.17 2.85
C GLU A 24 7.91 0.51 4.12
N LYS A 25 7.58 1.78 4.34
CA LYS A 25 6.66 2.20 5.42
C LYS A 25 5.28 1.56 5.29
N LEU A 26 4.70 1.55 4.09
CA LEU A 26 3.41 0.90 3.86
C LEU A 26 3.45 -0.61 4.18
N ILE A 27 4.56 -1.29 3.88
CA ILE A 27 4.74 -2.71 4.20
C ILE A 27 4.79 -2.90 5.73
N ALA A 28 5.58 -2.09 6.43
CA ALA A 28 5.70 -2.15 7.88
C ALA A 28 4.35 -1.89 8.57
N ASP A 29 3.62 -0.85 8.15
CA ASP A 29 2.30 -0.52 8.71
C ASP A 29 1.30 -1.69 8.54
N VAL A 30 1.34 -2.39 7.39
CA VAL A 30 0.46 -3.54 7.12
C VAL A 30 0.81 -4.71 8.04
N GLN A 31 2.09 -4.99 8.25
CA GLN A 31 2.55 -6.05 9.15
C GLN A 31 2.17 -5.76 10.60
N GLU A 32 2.37 -4.52 11.06
CA GLU A 32 1.95 -4.09 12.39
C GLU A 32 0.44 -4.21 12.59
N CYS A 33 -0.37 -3.88 11.57
CA CYS A 33 -1.81 -4.06 11.63
C CYS A 33 -2.22 -5.54 11.61
N ALA A 34 -1.48 -6.40 10.91
CA ALA A 34 -1.74 -7.84 10.95
C ALA A 34 -1.53 -8.42 12.37
N ASP A 35 -0.72 -7.77 13.21
CA ASP A 35 -0.54 -8.12 14.62
C ASP A 35 -1.61 -7.56 15.55
N ASN A 36 -2.00 -6.31 15.34
CA ASN A 36 -2.90 -5.62 16.26
C ASN A 36 -4.39 -5.92 16.03
N TYR A 37 -4.77 -6.33 14.82
CA TYR A 37 -6.17 -6.57 14.46
C TYR A 37 -6.44 -8.06 14.24
N GLY A 38 -7.58 -8.53 14.77
CA GLY A 38 -7.99 -9.94 14.66
C GLY A 38 -8.57 -10.34 13.30
N TYR A 39 -8.98 -9.37 12.48
CA TYR A 39 -9.63 -9.63 11.19
C TYR A 39 -9.01 -8.78 10.08
N LEU A 40 -8.90 -9.39 8.90
CA LEU A 40 -8.43 -8.73 7.69
C LEU A 40 -9.47 -8.91 6.57
N TYR A 41 -9.78 -7.81 5.88
CA TYR A 41 -10.76 -7.79 4.79
C TYR A 41 -10.12 -7.29 3.50
N LEU A 42 -10.44 -7.96 2.39
CA LEU A 42 -10.08 -7.53 1.05
C LEU A 42 -11.31 -6.91 0.36
N PHE A 43 -11.20 -5.65 -0.06
CA PHE A 43 -12.25 -4.97 -0.81
C PHE A 43 -11.77 -4.60 -2.21
N SER A 44 -12.66 -4.79 -3.19
CA SER A 44 -12.46 -4.31 -4.55
C SER A 44 -13.36 -3.10 -4.76
N VAL A 45 -12.77 -1.97 -5.14
CA VAL A 45 -13.48 -0.72 -5.39
C VAL A 45 -13.13 -0.18 -6.77
N LYS A 46 -14.13 0.36 -7.45
CA LYS A 46 -13.97 1.01 -8.75
C LYS A 46 -14.25 2.51 -8.61
N ASP A 47 -13.43 3.34 -9.23
CA ASP A 47 -13.59 4.80 -9.29
C ASP A 47 -13.69 5.48 -7.91
N MET A 48 -12.90 5.01 -6.94
CA MET A 48 -12.87 5.54 -5.58
C MET A 48 -12.33 6.98 -5.54
N ARG A 49 -13.03 7.85 -4.81
CA ARG A 49 -12.62 9.25 -4.57
C ARG A 49 -12.08 9.44 -3.16
N ASN A 50 -11.15 10.38 -3.01
CA ASN A 50 -10.55 10.71 -1.72
C ASN A 50 -11.57 11.22 -0.68
N THR A 51 -12.67 11.84 -1.09
CA THR A 51 -13.73 12.32 -0.19
C THR A 51 -14.38 11.15 0.53
N TYR A 52 -14.84 10.15 -0.22
CA TYR A 52 -15.49 8.96 0.32
C TYR A 52 -14.54 8.10 1.15
N LEU A 53 -13.27 7.98 0.73
CA LEU A 53 -12.27 7.26 1.53
C LEU A 53 -12.02 7.92 2.89
N LYS A 54 -12.09 9.25 2.98
CA LYS A 54 -11.98 9.98 4.25
C LYS A 54 -13.21 9.78 5.12
N GLU A 55 -14.40 9.79 4.54
CA GLU A 55 -15.65 9.52 5.26
C GLU A 55 -15.65 8.11 5.87
N ILE A 56 -15.33 7.09 5.08
CA ILE A 56 -15.23 5.70 5.55
C ILE A 56 -14.19 5.58 6.68
N ARG A 57 -13.01 6.21 6.54
CA ARG A 57 -12.00 6.21 7.61
C ARG A 57 -12.46 6.91 8.89
N ASN A 58 -13.34 7.90 8.78
CA ASN A 58 -13.89 8.60 9.93
C ASN A 58 -15.02 7.82 10.60
N GLU A 59 -15.70 6.93 9.88
CA GLU A 59 -16.71 6.03 10.43
C GLU A 59 -16.02 4.83 11.11
N PHE A 60 -15.03 4.23 10.45
CA PHE A 60 -14.22 3.12 10.95
C PHE A 60 -12.95 3.60 11.68
N LYS A 61 -13.10 4.37 12.76
CA LYS A 61 -11.95 4.90 13.53
C LYS A 61 -11.19 3.84 14.32
N ASP A 62 -11.89 2.79 14.69
CA ASP A 62 -11.38 1.62 15.40
C ASP A 62 -10.61 0.66 14.49
N SER A 63 -10.72 0.83 13.16
CA SER A 63 -10.14 -0.05 12.17
C SER A 63 -9.12 0.69 11.30
N ARG A 64 -8.26 -0.07 10.59
CA ARG A 64 -7.28 0.51 9.67
C ARG A 64 -7.57 0.18 8.20
N LEU A 65 -7.84 1.23 7.40
CA LEU A 65 -8.01 1.09 5.94
C LEU A 65 -6.74 1.43 5.16
N PHE A 66 -6.22 0.43 4.46
CA PHE A 66 -5.14 0.59 3.48
C PHE A 66 -5.68 0.73 2.06
N TYR A 67 -5.17 1.71 1.32
CA TYR A 67 -5.46 1.90 -0.10
C TYR A 67 -4.18 2.31 -0.82
N GLY A 68 -3.45 1.31 -1.31
CA GLY A 68 -2.13 1.46 -1.91
C GLY A 68 -1.96 0.58 -3.14
N LYS A 69 -0.71 0.39 -3.57
CA LYS A 69 -0.40 -0.48 -4.71
C LYS A 69 -0.56 -1.94 -4.31
N ASN A 70 -1.43 -2.69 -5.00
CA ASN A 70 -1.74 -4.09 -4.70
C ASN A 70 -0.49 -4.95 -4.49
N ARG A 71 0.48 -4.90 -5.41
CA ARG A 71 1.74 -5.68 -5.29
C ARG A 71 2.56 -5.35 -4.04
N VAL A 72 2.48 -4.13 -3.52
CA VAL A 72 3.21 -3.75 -2.30
C VAL A 72 2.48 -4.30 -1.08
N MET A 73 1.16 -4.23 -1.06
CA MET A 73 0.34 -4.80 0.02
C MET A 73 0.43 -6.33 0.06
N ALA A 74 0.34 -6.99 -1.11
CA ALA A 74 0.53 -8.43 -1.23
C ALA A 74 1.91 -8.89 -0.74
N LYS A 75 2.96 -8.10 -1.01
CA LYS A 75 4.31 -8.38 -0.46
C LYS A 75 4.37 -8.23 1.07
N GLY A 76 3.59 -7.33 1.65
CA GLY A 76 3.54 -7.15 3.10
C GLY A 76 2.86 -8.33 3.83
N LEU A 77 1.83 -8.90 3.21
CA LEU A 77 1.14 -10.10 3.72
C LEU A 77 1.92 -11.40 3.43
N GLY A 78 2.63 -11.41 2.30
CA GLY A 78 3.37 -12.56 1.78
C GLY A 78 2.54 -13.33 0.75
N THR A 79 3.12 -13.59 -0.42
CA THR A 79 2.41 -14.18 -1.57
C THR A 79 2.58 -15.69 -1.67
N THR A 80 3.48 -16.27 -0.89
CA THR A 80 3.75 -17.71 -0.82
C THR A 80 3.68 -18.16 0.62
N PRO A 81 3.38 -19.44 0.89
CA PRO A 81 3.38 -19.98 2.26
C PRO A 81 4.74 -19.81 2.97
N GLU A 82 5.84 -19.78 2.23
CA GLU A 82 7.18 -19.57 2.80
C GLU A 82 7.47 -18.11 3.18
N SER A 83 6.76 -17.16 2.57
CA SER A 83 6.98 -15.72 2.77
C SER A 83 5.82 -15.05 3.52
N GLU A 84 4.84 -15.83 3.94
CA GLU A 84 3.67 -15.29 4.64
C GLU A 84 4.06 -14.80 6.02
N TYR A 85 3.54 -13.63 6.37
CA TYR A 85 3.82 -13.02 7.66
C TYR A 85 3.10 -13.77 8.79
N LYS A 86 1.91 -14.30 8.49
CA LYS A 86 1.12 -15.19 9.35
C LYS A 86 0.48 -16.27 8.52
N ASP A 87 0.22 -17.39 9.17
CA ASP A 87 -0.41 -18.55 8.59
C ASP A 87 -1.74 -18.18 7.90
N GLY A 88 -1.90 -18.60 6.65
CA GLY A 88 -3.10 -18.38 5.83
C GLY A 88 -3.21 -17.00 5.15
N LEU A 89 -2.28 -16.06 5.37
CA LEU A 89 -2.32 -14.75 4.69
C LEU A 89 -2.03 -14.83 3.19
N SER A 90 -1.28 -15.85 2.78
CA SER A 90 -0.93 -16.09 1.38
C SER A 90 -2.15 -16.34 0.47
N GLU A 91 -3.28 -16.82 1.02
CA GLU A 91 -4.52 -17.02 0.27
C GLU A 91 -5.23 -15.70 -0.10
N ILE A 92 -5.04 -14.67 0.72
CA ILE A 92 -5.66 -13.35 0.57
C ILE A 92 -4.77 -12.43 -0.29
N ALA A 93 -3.46 -12.66 -0.29
CA ALA A 93 -2.45 -11.86 -0.98
C ALA A 93 -2.46 -12.03 -2.52
N LYS A 94 -3.57 -11.66 -3.16
CA LYS A 94 -3.77 -11.68 -4.62
C LYS A 94 -3.38 -10.38 -5.33
#